data_AF-A0A7C3JU77-F1
#
_entry.id   AF-A0A7C3JU77-F1
#
_cell.length_a   1.000
_cell.length_b   1.000
_cell.length_c   1.000
_cell.angle_alpha   90.00
_cell.angle_beta   90.00
_cell.angle_gamma   90.00
#
_symmetry.space_group_name_H-M   'P 1'
#
loop_
_entity.id
_entity.type
_entity.pdbx_description
1 polymer ?
#
loop_
_entity_poly.entity_id
_entity_poly.type
_entity_poly.pdbx_seq_one_letter_code
_entity_poly.pdbx_strand_id
1 'polypeptide(L)' 'MIERPLWLAAIRAALKRSRVVALIGPRQAGKTTLARQIVPADSPKYFDLEDPASLARLSEPMTALAPLKGVVVIDEI' A
#
# COMPACT_ATOMS: atom_id res chain seq x y z
N MET A 1 -4.01 17.71 -7.40
CA MET A 1 -3.94 16.80 -6.23
C MET A 1 -3.36 17.60 -5.07
N ILE A 2 -3.92 17.51 -3.86
CA ILE A 2 -3.41 18.28 -2.70
C ILE A 2 -2.22 17.53 -2.09
N GLU A 3 -1.10 18.20 -1.90
CA GLU A 3 0.07 17.62 -1.25
C GLU A 3 -0.18 17.41 0.26
N ARG A 4 0.28 16.27 0.77
CA ARG A 4 0.11 15.86 2.18
C ARG A 4 1.46 15.54 2.83
N PRO A 5 2.41 16.49 2.87
CA PRO A 5 3.81 16.20 3.23
C PRO A 5 3.96 15.64 4.65
N LEU A 6 3.18 16.14 5.61
CA LEU A 6 3.22 15.67 7.01
C LEU A 6 2.82 14.18 7.12
N TRP A 7 1.77 13.78 6.43
CA TRP A 7 1.30 12.39 6.45
C TRP A 7 2.29 11.45 5.76
N LEU A 8 2.82 11.84 4.60
CA LEU A 8 3.86 11.05 3.94
C LEU A 8 5.10 10.87 4.81
N ALA A 9 5.54 11.93 5.50
CA ALA A 9 6.66 11.85 6.42
C ALA A 9 6.37 10.88 7.57
N ALA A 10 5.17 10.93 8.16
CA ALA A 10 4.74 10.01 9.21
C ALA A 10 4.72 8.56 8.74
N ILE A 11 4.19 8.29 7.54
CA ILE A 11 4.17 6.94 6.94
C ILE A 11 5.59 6.42 6.74
N ARG A 12 6.48 7.23 6.15
CA ARG A 12 7.88 6.85 5.96
C ARG A 12 8.61 6.59 7.27
N ALA A 13 8.36 7.40 8.30
CA ALA A 13 8.93 7.18 9.63
C ALA A 13 8.40 5.89 10.27
N ALA A 14 7.10 5.59 10.11
CA ALA A 14 6.51 4.35 10.60
C ALA A 14 7.10 3.12 9.90
N LEU A 15 7.28 3.17 8.58
CA LEU A 15 7.89 2.08 7.79
C LEU A 15 9.36 1.85 8.12
N LYS A 16 10.08 2.88 8.56
CA LYS A 16 11.45 2.72 9.09
C LYS A 16 11.48 2.02 10.45
N ARG A 17 10.45 2.23 11.27
CA ARG A 17 10.37 1.70 12.65
C ARG A 17 9.74 0.31 12.71
N SER A 18 8.81 -0.01 11.81
CA SER A 18 8.04 -1.24 11.83
C SER A 18 8.03 -1.91 10.46
N ARG A 19 8.05 -3.24 10.44
CA ARG A 19 7.92 -4.05 9.21
C ARG A 19 6.55 -3.94 8.57
N VAL A 20 5.51 -3.62 9.37
CA VAL A 20 4.12 -3.51 8.93
C VAL A 20 3.52 -2.23 9.51
N VAL A 21 2.81 -1.47 8.68
CA VAL A 21 2.12 -0.22 9.05
C VAL A 21 0.71 -0.28 8.49
N ALA A 22 -0.29 -0.05 9.35
CA ALA A 22 -1.68 0.09 8.95
C ALA A 22 -2.03 1.57 8.78
N LEU A 23 -2.61 1.95 7.64
CA LEU A 23 -3.17 3.28 7.41
C LEU A 23 -4.67 3.23 7.71
N ILE A 24 -5.07 3.78 8.86
CA ILE A 24 -6.44 3.71 9.34
C ILE A 24 -7.11 5.08 9.23
N GLY A 25 -8.39 5.09 8.87
CA GLY A 25 -9.21 6.29 8.79
C GLY A 25 -10.52 6.05 8.05
N PRO A 26 -11.48 6.99 8.10
CA PRO A 26 -12.78 6.83 7.47
C PRO A 26 -12.65 6.66 5.95
N ARG A 27 -13.72 6.14 5.32
CA ARG A 27 -13.82 6.12 3.86
C ARG A 27 -13.65 7.53 3.30
N GLN A 28 -13.01 7.63 2.14
CA GLN A 28 -12.73 8.91 1.46
C GLN A 28 -11.76 9.87 2.19
N ALA A 29 -11.07 9.43 3.25
CA ALA A 29 -10.02 10.24 3.91
C ALA A 29 -8.73 10.42 3.07
N GLY A 30 -8.65 9.83 1.87
CA GLY A 30 -7.47 9.91 1.00
C GLY A 30 -6.38 8.87 1.31
N LYS A 31 -6.72 7.77 1.99
CA LYS A 31 -5.79 6.68 2.35
C LYS A 31 -5.12 6.07 1.13
N THR A 32 -5.91 5.62 0.16
CA THR A 32 -5.45 5.13 -1.15
C THR A 32 -4.57 6.15 -1.87
N THR A 33 -4.88 7.44 -1.78
CA THR A 33 -4.04 8.49 -2.40
C THR A 33 -2.66 8.56 -1.75
N LEU A 34 -2.59 8.48 -0.42
CA LEU A 34 -1.30 8.43 0.31
C LEU A 34 -0.52 7.15 0.00
N ALA A 35 -1.20 5.99 -0.06
CA ALA A 35 -0.58 4.71 -0.39
C ALA A 35 0.06 4.73 -1.79
N ARG A 36 -0.66 5.29 -2.78
CA ARG A 36 -0.18 5.46 -4.16
C ARG A 36 1.02 6.40 -4.30
N GLN A 37 1.24 7.30 -3.34
CA GLN A 37 2.43 8.15 -3.28
C GLN A 37 3.65 7.42 -2.66
N ILE A 38 3.45 6.26 -2.03
CA ILE A 38 4.53 5.41 -1.52
C ILE A 38 4.90 4.33 -2.55
N VAL A 39 3.89 3.67 -3.14
CA VAL A 39 4.04 2.68 -4.20
C VAL A 39 3.04 3.03 -5.32
N PRO A 40 3.48 3.26 -6.56
CA PRO A 40 2.58 3.54 -7.68
C PRO A 40 1.54 2.41 -7.87
N ALA A 41 0.32 2.76 -8.28
CA ALA A 41 -0.78 1.80 -8.44
C ALA A 41 -0.53 0.74 -9.54
N ASP A 42 0.29 1.08 -10.53
CA ASP A 42 0.74 0.19 -11.62
C ASP A 42 1.96 -0.66 -11.22
N SER A 43 2.50 -0.48 -10.02
CA SER A 43 3.62 -1.28 -9.54
C SER A 43 3.17 -2.71 -9.21
N PRO A 44 3.98 -3.74 -9.51
CA PRO A 44 3.70 -5.12 -9.08
C PRO A 44 3.67 -5.27 -7.55
N LYS A 45 4.11 -4.26 -6.79
CA LYS A 45 4.08 -4.22 -5.33
C LYS A 45 2.81 -3.59 -4.76
N TYR A 46 1.87 -3.17 -5.60
CA TYR A 46 0.56 -2.69 -5.21
C TYR A 46 -0.45 -3.82 -5.42
N PHE A 47 -1.21 -4.12 -4.37
CA PHE A 47 -2.31 -5.08 -4.39
C PHE A 47 -3.57 -4.34 -3.98
N ASP A 48 -4.47 -4.14 -4.94
CA ASP A 48 -5.78 -3.56 -4.69
C ASP A 48 -6.77 -4.70 -4.46
N LEU A 49 -7.34 -4.82 -3.26
CA LEU A 49 -8.22 -5.95 -2.93
C LEU A 49 -9.59 -5.88 -3.61
N GLU A 50 -9.92 -4.79 -4.33
CA GLU A 50 -11.09 -4.73 -5.21
C GLU A 50 -10.80 -5.21 -6.63
N ASP A 51 -9.52 -5.26 -7.02
CA ASP A 51 -9.09 -5.73 -8.34
C ASP A 51 -8.99 -7.27 -8.38
N PRO A 52 -9.75 -7.96 -9.25
CA PRO A 52 -9.69 -9.40 -9.40
C PRO A 52 -8.29 -9.94 -9.71
N ALA A 53 -7.45 -9.18 -10.43
CA ALA A 53 -6.09 -9.63 -10.76
C ALA A 53 -5.19 -9.63 -9.51
N SER A 54 -5.28 -8.61 -8.67
CA SER A 54 -4.60 -8.53 -7.39
C SER A 54 -5.06 -9.65 -6.43
N LEU A 55 -6.38 -9.90 -6.35
CA LEU A 55 -6.93 -11.01 -5.57
C LEU A 55 -6.43 -12.37 -6.07
N ALA A 56 -6.41 -12.60 -7.38
CA ALA A 56 -5.90 -13.84 -7.98
C ALA A 56 -4.42 -14.06 -7.64
N ARG A 57 -3.59 -13.01 -7.67
CA ARG A 57 -2.18 -13.12 -7.25
C ARG A 57 -2.03 -13.47 -5.78
N LEU A 58 -2.92 -12.96 -4.92
CA LEU A 58 -2.90 -13.27 -3.48
C LEU A 58 -3.50 -14.63 -3.13
N SER A 59 -4.01 -15.40 -4.10
CA SER A 59 -4.40 -16.81 -3.89
C SER A 59 -3.20 -17.70 -3.56
N GLU A 60 -2.02 -17.37 -4.09
CA GLU A 60 -0.73 -17.97 -3.73
C GLU A 60 0.22 -16.90 -3.16
N PRO A 61 -0.01 -16.46 -1.91
CA PRO A 61 0.63 -15.26 -1.38
C PRO A 61 2.15 -15.42 -1.22
N MET A 62 2.64 -16.64 -0.94
CA MET A 62 4.08 -16.88 -0.87
C MET A 62 4.75 -16.68 -2.23
N THR A 63 4.16 -17.20 -3.30
CA THR A 63 4.64 -17.01 -4.68
C THR A 63 4.60 -15.53 -5.06
N ALA A 64 3.52 -14.83 -4.72
CA ALA A 64 3.34 -13.43 -5.08
C ALA A 64 4.22 -12.45 -4.27
N LEU A 65 4.45 -12.71 -2.98
CA LEU A 65 5.11 -11.78 -2.06
C LEU A 65 6.59 -12.09 -1.86
N ALA A 66 7.01 -13.36 -1.85
CA ALA A 66 8.42 -13.74 -1.60
C ALA A 66 9.46 -13.05 -2.52
N PRO A 67 9.22 -12.89 -3.84
CA PRO A 67 10.20 -12.23 -4.71
C PRO A 67 10.22 -10.70 -4.52
N LEU A 68 9.19 -10.10 -3.92
CA LEU A 68 9.10 -8.65 -3.79
C LEU A 68 10.10 -8.12 -2.77
N LYS A 69 10.63 -6.93 -3.05
CA LYS A 69 11.56 -6.21 -2.17
C LYS A 69 11.06 -4.79 -1.94
N GLY A 70 11.40 -4.25 -0.77
CA GLY A 70 10.96 -2.92 -0.33
C GLY A 70 9.52 -2.93 0.15
N VAL A 71 8.86 -1.76 0.07
CA VAL A 71 7.48 -1.59 0.53
C VAL A 71 6.51 -2.23 -0.44
N VAL A 72 5.60 -3.04 0.11
CA VAL A 72 4.43 -3.61 -0.56
C VAL A 72 3.19 -2.96 0.04
N VAL A 73 2.24 -2.58 -0.81
CA VAL A 73 0.96 -2.02 -0.40
C VAL A 73 -0.13 -3.06 -0.66
N ILE A 74 -0.97 -3.29 0.34
CA ILE A 74 -2.22 -4.03 0.24
C ILE A 74 -3.31 -3.03 0.62
N ASP A 75 -4.12 -2.63 -0.35
CA ASP A 75 -5.12 -1.57 -0.21
C ASP A 75 -6.53 -2.18 -0.21
N GLU A 76 -7.33 -1.78 0.77
CA GLU A 76 -8.73 -2.13 0.94
C GLU A 76 -9.54 -0.82 0.98
N ILE A 77 -10.79 -0.81 0.49
CA ILE A 77 -11.57 0.43 0.34
C ILE A 77 -12.05 1.10 1.66
#